data_AF-A0A7J2KVV1-F1
#
_entry.id   AF-A0A7J2KVV1-F1
#
_cell.length_a   1.000
_cell.length_b   1.000
_cell.length_c   1.000
_cell.angle_alpha   90.00
_cell.angle_beta   90.00
_cell.angle_gamma   90.00
#
_symmetry.space_group_name_H-M   'P 1'
#
loop_
_entity.id
_entity.type
_entity.pdbx_description
1 polymer ?
#
loop_
_entity_poly.entity_id
_entity_poly.type
_entity_poly.pdbx_seq_one_letter_code
_entity_poly.pdbx_strand_id
1 'polypeptide(L)'
;CSVCEMKADCTRSERRSVSVPVEDLGLLEEVKMYNAGEEYCEDRKKRARIEPKQGEMKNLHGLKRAKYRSLLRIKTQAIMTAIVVNLKRFVKLLNLGENSECRGLSSTT
;
A
#
# COMPACT_ATOMS: atom_id res chain seq x y z
N CYS A 1 -24.86 -8.38 18.27
CA CYS A 1 -24.82 -7.69 19.58
C CYS A 1 -25.73 -8.33 20.63
N SER A 2 -26.83 -8.99 20.26
CA SER A 2 -27.74 -9.65 21.21
C SER A 2 -27.08 -10.78 22.00
N VAL A 3 -26.19 -11.56 21.37
CA VAL A 3 -25.55 -12.76 21.96
C VAL A 3 -24.05 -12.56 22.23
N CYS A 4 -23.58 -11.32 22.37
CA CYS A 4 -22.15 -11.07 22.58
C CYS A 4 -21.80 -11.22 24.06
N GLU A 5 -20.80 -12.05 24.37
CA GLU A 5 -20.33 -12.30 25.74
C GLU A 5 -19.71 -11.05 26.38
N MET A 6 -18.98 -10.24 25.60
CA MET A 6 -18.37 -8.98 26.04
C MET A 6 -19.34 -7.79 26.07
N LYS A 7 -20.65 -8.04 26.11
CA LYS A 7 -21.67 -6.99 26.06
C LYS A 7 -21.70 -6.15 27.34
N ALA A 8 -21.29 -6.73 28.47
CA ALA A 8 -21.18 -6.02 29.75
C ALA A 8 -20.14 -4.87 29.66
N ASP A 9 -19.03 -5.12 28.98
CA ASP A 9 -17.92 -4.15 28.79
C ASP A 9 -18.05 -3.34 27.49
N CYS A 10 -19.20 -3.41 26.83
CA CYS A 10 -19.41 -2.81 25.51
C CYS A 10 -19.66 -1.29 25.61
N THR A 11 -19.03 -0.53 24.71
CA THR A 11 -19.16 0.93 24.64
C THR A 11 -20.59 1.36 24.27
N ARG A 12 -21.28 2.01 25.21
CA ARG A 12 -22.69 2.46 25.11
C ARG A 12 -22.90 3.75 24.30
N SER A 13 -21.87 4.30 23.65
CA SER A 13 -21.94 5.59 22.97
C SER A 13 -22.61 5.51 21.58
N GLU A 14 -23.35 6.56 21.21
CA GLU A 14 -23.99 6.72 19.88
C GLU A 14 -22.99 6.65 18.71
N ARG A 15 -21.72 7.01 18.96
CA ARG A 15 -20.59 6.74 18.07
C ARG A 15 -19.66 5.71 18.70
N ARG A 16 -19.34 4.65 17.95
CA ARG A 16 -18.34 3.63 18.35
C ARG A 16 -16.94 4.17 18.11
N SER A 17 -16.24 4.59 19.17
CA SER A 17 -14.79 4.72 19.16
C SER A 17 -14.20 3.62 20.04
N VAL A 18 -13.51 2.67 19.41
CA VAL A 18 -12.63 1.75 20.13
C VAL A 18 -11.28 2.44 20.21
N SER A 19 -10.98 3.02 21.36
CA SER A 19 -9.62 3.44 21.68
C SER A 19 -8.90 2.17 22.08
N VAL A 20 -7.93 1.72 21.29
CA VAL A 20 -6.99 0.69 21.73
C VAL A 20 -5.99 1.44 22.61
N PRO A 21 -6.06 1.31 23.95
CA PRO A 21 -5.03 1.87 24.80
C PRO A 21 -3.71 1.23 24.38
N VAL A 22 -2.70 2.04 24.11
CA VAL A 22 -1.36 1.52 23.87
C VAL A 22 -0.80 1.16 25.24
N GLU A 23 -1.21 0.00 25.75
CA GLU A 23 -0.81 -0.53 27.05
C GLU A 23 0.68 -0.92 27.06
N ASP A 24 1.31 -0.94 25.89
CA ASP A 24 2.69 -1.35 25.73
C ASP A 24 3.60 -0.14 25.43
N LEU A 25 3.87 0.64 26.48
CA LEU A 25 4.91 1.68 26.47
C LEU A 25 6.26 1.11 26.01
N GLY A 26 6.54 -0.17 26.31
CA GLY A 26 7.75 -0.87 25.88
C GLY A 26 7.83 -1.01 24.37
N LEU A 27 6.76 -1.49 23.73
CA LEU A 27 6.67 -1.58 22.27
C LEU A 27 6.84 -0.21 21.59
N LEU A 28 6.28 0.86 22.16
CA LEU A 28 6.48 2.21 21.62
C LEU A 28 7.94 2.65 21.68
N GLU A 29 8.63 2.33 22.77
CA GLU A 29 10.06 2.62 22.95
C GLU A 29 10.89 1.84 21.94
N GLU A 30 10.62 0.55 21.75
CA GLU A 30 11.27 -0.32 20.76
C GLU A 30 11.09 0.22 19.34
N VAL A 31 9.88 0.63 18.96
CA VAL A 31 9.60 1.22 17.65
C VAL A 31 10.36 2.53 17.45
N LYS A 32 10.48 3.38 18.47
CA LYS A 32 11.28 4.61 18.39
C LYS A 32 12.77 4.29 18.19
N MET A 33 13.30 3.34 18.94
CA MET A 33 14.70 2.90 18.84
C MET A 33 15.00 2.32 17.45
N TYR A 34 14.12 1.45 16.93
CA TYR A 34 14.24 0.92 15.57
C TYR A 34 14.18 2.04 14.52
N ASN A 35 13.23 2.97 14.63
CA ASN A 35 13.08 4.09 13.68
C ASN A 35 14.29 5.03 13.68
N ALA A 36 15.06 5.10 14.77
CA ALA A 36 16.28 5.87 14.87
C ALA A 36 17.51 5.13 14.30
N GLY A 37 17.41 3.82 14.09
CA GLY A 37 18.50 2.98 13.60
C GLY A 37 18.77 3.11 12.10
N GLU A 38 19.98 2.70 11.69
CA GLU A 38 20.37 2.66 10.27
C GLU A 38 19.57 1.60 9.48
N GLU A 39 19.18 0.51 10.13
CA GLU A 39 18.34 -0.54 9.53
C GLU A 39 17.01 0.03 9.01
N TYR A 40 16.37 0.90 9.79
CA TYR A 40 15.16 1.59 9.36
C TYR A 40 15.39 2.48 8.15
N CYS A 41 16.55 3.16 8.06
CA CYS A 41 16.90 3.96 6.89
C CYS A 41 16.97 3.11 5.61
N GLU A 42 17.58 1.94 5.68
CA GLU A 42 17.64 1.00 4.55
C GLU A 42 16.26 0.46 4.17
N ASP A 43 15.44 0.08 5.15
CA ASP A 43 14.08 -0.37 4.89
C ASP A 43 13.18 0.74 4.34
N ARG A 44 13.39 1.99 4.75
CA ARG A 44 12.72 3.16 4.19
C ARG A 44 13.10 3.38 2.73
N LYS A 45 14.38 3.20 2.34
CA LYS A 45 14.82 3.27 0.93
C LYS A 45 14.15 2.20 0.07
N LYS A 46 13.99 0.97 0.60
CA LYS A 46 13.25 -0.11 -0.09
C LYS A 46 11.78 0.26 -0.27
N ARG A 47 11.13 0.75 0.79
CA ARG A 47 9.72 1.19 0.78
C ARG A 47 9.44 2.31 -0.20
N ALA A 48 10.34 3.29 -0.34
CA ALA A 48 10.19 4.40 -1.27
C ALA A 48 9.97 3.97 -2.73
N ARG A 49 10.43 2.77 -3.11
CA ARG A 49 10.20 2.19 -4.45
C ARG A 49 8.81 1.54 -4.59
N ILE A 50 8.26 1.01 -3.49
CA ILE A 50 7.05 0.20 -3.45
C ILE A 50 5.81 1.07 -3.19
N GLU A 51 5.90 2.00 -2.25
CA GLU A 51 4.78 2.84 -1.80
C GLU A 51 4.13 3.66 -2.92
N PRO A 52 4.85 4.25 -3.88
CA PRO A 52 4.21 4.96 -4.99
C PRO A 52 3.34 4.04 -5.85
N LYS A 53 3.77 2.78 -6.06
CA LYS A 53 3.00 1.79 -6.84
C LYS A 53 1.77 1.31 -6.08
N GLN A 54 1.89 1.09 -4.77
CA GLN A 54 0.75 0.82 -3.90
C GLN A 54 -0.23 2.01 -3.86
N GLY A 55 0.29 3.24 -3.85
CA GLY A 55 -0.50 4.47 -3.94
C GLY A 55 -1.28 4.57 -5.26
N GLU A 56 -0.65 4.25 -6.40
CA GLU A 56 -1.32 4.16 -7.71
C GLU A 56 -2.47 3.14 -7.66
N MET A 57 -2.22 1.92 -7.17
CA MET A 57 -3.25 0.88 -7.07
C MET A 57 -4.41 1.28 -6.16
N LYS A 58 -4.12 1.90 -5.01
CA LYS A 58 -5.13 2.35 -4.03
C LYS A 58 -5.97 3.50 -4.57
N ASN A 59 -5.34 4.56 -5.08
CA ASN A 59 -5.99 5.82 -5.38
C ASN A 59 -6.56 5.87 -6.80
N LEU A 60 -5.88 5.29 -7.79
CA LEU A 60 -6.26 5.38 -9.20
C LEU A 60 -6.97 4.12 -9.72
N HIS A 61 -6.68 2.93 -9.16
CA HIS A 61 -7.26 1.66 -9.61
C HIS A 61 -8.26 1.04 -8.63
N GLY A 62 -8.76 1.83 -7.68
CA GLY A 62 -9.93 1.45 -6.87
C GLY A 62 -9.67 0.45 -5.75
N LEU A 63 -8.41 0.18 -5.36
CA LEU A 63 -8.14 -0.65 -4.16
C LEU A 63 -8.41 0.07 -2.83
N LYS A 64 -8.77 1.37 -2.84
CA LYS A 64 -9.20 2.08 -1.63
C LYS A 64 -10.42 1.45 -0.97
N ARG A 65 -11.29 0.76 -1.73
CA ARG A 65 -12.47 0.06 -1.21
C ARG A 65 -12.57 -1.33 -1.84
N ALA A 66 -12.90 -2.32 -1.03
CA ALA A 66 -13.25 -3.64 -1.54
C ALA A 66 -14.58 -3.54 -2.30
N LYS A 67 -14.58 -3.90 -3.60
CA LYS A 67 -15.80 -3.92 -4.41
C LYS A 67 -16.70 -5.10 -4.03
N TYR A 68 -16.11 -6.16 -3.48
CA TYR A 68 -16.77 -7.40 -3.13
C TYR A 68 -16.58 -7.72 -1.65
N ARG A 69 -17.46 -8.54 -1.07
CA ARG A 69 -17.37 -8.95 0.35
C ARG A 69 -16.55 -10.22 0.57
N SER A 70 -16.52 -11.13 -0.40
CA SER A 70 -15.81 -12.40 -0.25
C SER A 70 -14.31 -12.26 -0.51
N LEU A 71 -13.50 -12.95 0.31
CA LEU A 71 -12.04 -12.89 0.26
C LEU A 71 -11.51 -13.28 -1.13
N LEU A 72 -12.06 -14.34 -1.73
CA LEU A 72 -11.69 -14.76 -3.08
C LEU A 72 -11.87 -13.63 -4.11
N ARG A 73 -13.00 -12.91 -4.07
CA ARG A 73 -13.29 -11.86 -5.04
C ARG A 73 -12.44 -10.60 -4.82
N ILE A 74 -12.13 -10.27 -3.56
CA ILE A 74 -11.20 -9.20 -3.23
C ILE A 74 -9.79 -9.56 -3.73
N LYS A 75 -9.38 -10.81 -3.53
CA LYS A 75 -8.10 -11.31 -4.04
C LYS A 75 -8.03 -11.20 -5.56
N THR A 76 -9.08 -11.60 -6.28
CA THR A 76 -9.15 -11.41 -7.73
C THR A 76 -9.07 -9.93 -8.12
N GLN A 77 -9.79 -9.03 -7.44
CA GLN A 77 -9.72 -7.59 -7.69
C GLN A 77 -8.28 -7.06 -7.53
N ALA A 78 -7.60 -7.43 -6.43
CA ALA A 78 -6.23 -7.02 -6.15
C ALA A 78 -5.25 -7.54 -7.20
N ILE A 79 -5.34 -8.83 -7.57
CA ILE A 79 -4.46 -9.45 -8.58
C ILE A 79 -4.65 -8.76 -9.94
N MET A 80 -5.89 -8.59 -10.40
CA MET A 80 -6.17 -7.93 -11.67
C MET A 80 -5.62 -6.50 -11.70
N THR A 81 -5.77 -5.77 -10.60
CA THR A 81 -5.24 -4.41 -10.47
C THR A 81 -3.70 -4.39 -10.54
N ALA A 82 -3.04 -5.33 -9.87
CA ALA A 82 -1.59 -5.45 -9.90
C ALA A 82 -1.07 -5.77 -11.31
N ILE A 83 -1.76 -6.66 -12.04
CA ILE A 83 -1.44 -6.97 -13.44
C ILE A 83 -1.49 -5.71 -14.30
N VAL A 84 -2.60 -4.95 -14.23
CA VAL A 84 -2.77 -3.72 -15.03
C VAL A 84 -1.68 -2.68 -14.73
N VAL A 85 -1.37 -2.43 -13.46
CA VAL A 85 -0.32 -1.46 -13.08
C VAL A 85 1.07 -1.92 -13.54
N ASN A 86 1.35 -3.21 -13.48
CA ASN A 86 2.60 -3.77 -13.97
C ASN A 86 2.71 -3.67 -15.49
N LEU A 87 1.64 -3.97 -16.23
CA LEU A 87 1.60 -3.79 -17.69
C LEU A 87 1.84 -2.32 -18.08
N LYS A 88 1.18 -1.38 -17.40
CA LYS A 88 1.41 0.06 -17.60
C LYS A 88 2.88 0.45 -17.34
N ARG A 89 3.53 -0.17 -16.36
CA ARG A 89 4.96 0.03 -16.09
C ARG A 89 5.82 -0.53 -17.22
N PHE A 90 5.53 -1.73 -17.73
CA PHE A 90 6.28 -2.31 -18.84
C PHE A 90 6.19 -1.45 -20.10
N VAL A 91 4.99 -1.01 -20.49
CA VAL A 91 4.80 -0.10 -21.64
C VAL A 91 5.61 1.19 -21.47
N LYS A 92 5.60 1.78 -20.27
CA LYS A 92 6.41 2.99 -20.00
C LYS A 92 7.91 2.73 -20.14
N LEU A 93 8.40 1.56 -19.72
CA LEU A 93 9.82 1.19 -19.84
C LEU A 93 10.22 0.95 -21.30
N LEU A 94 9.35 0.30 -22.09
CA LEU A 94 9.57 0.08 -23.52
C LEU A 94 9.64 1.42 -24.26
N ASN A 95 8.68 2.31 -24.05
CA ASN A 95 8.66 3.64 -24.71
C ASN A 95 9.87 4.52 -24.29
N LEU A 96 10.38 4.35 -23.07
CA LEU A 96 11.60 5.06 -22.64
C LEU A 96 12.86 4.48 -23.30
N GLY A 97 12.88 3.18 -23.59
CA GLY A 97 13.96 2.50 -24.33
C GLY A 97 13.99 2.86 -25.82
N GLU A 98 12.83 3.04 -26.45
CA GLU A 98 12.72 3.49 -27.86
C GLU A 98 13.26 4.92 -28.05
N ASN A 99 13.13 5.79 -27.04
CA ASN A 99 13.65 7.16 -27.07
C ASN A 99 15.18 7.27 -26.89
N SER A 100 15.88 6.17 -26.62
CA SER A 100 17.35 6.10 -26.60
C SER A 100 17.96 5.70 -27.95
N GLU A 101 17.22 4.99 -28.81
CA GLU A 101 17.74 4.55 -30.12
C GLU A 101 17.57 5.63 -31.20
N CYS A 102 16.55 6.50 -31.11
CA CYS A 102 16.32 7.57 -32.09
C CYS A 102 17.18 8.84 -31.91
N ARG A 103 18.11 8.92 -30.94
CA ARG A 103 19.05 10.06 -30.81
C ARG A 103 20.35 9.90 -31.62
N GLY A 104 20.48 8.83 -32.41
CA GLY A 104 21.68 8.51 -33.18
C GLY A 104 21.59 8.68 -34.71
N LEU A 105 20.43 9.04 -35.28
CA LEU A 105 20.26 9.12 -36.75
C LEU A 105 19.49 10.37 -37.23
N SER A 106 19.80 11.54 -36.69
CA SER A 106 19.30 12.81 -37.26
C SER A 106 20.42 13.85 -37.38
N SER A 107 21.47 13.54 -38.13
CA SER A 107 22.41 14.54 -38.69
C SER A 107 23.34 13.88 -39.71
N THR A 108 22.96 13.92 -40.99
CA THR A 108 23.84 14.16 -42.17
C THR A 108 23.04 13.90 -43.45
N THR A 109 22.38 14.95 -43.95
CA THR A 109 22.30 15.29 -45.39
C THR A 109 22.49 16.78 -45.47
#